data_AF-A0AAX3JCK5-F1
#
_entry.id   AF-A0AAX3JCK5-F1
#
_cell.length_a   1.000
_cell.length_b   1.000
_cell.length_c   1.000
_cell.angle_alpha   90.00
_cell.angle_beta   90.00
_cell.angle_gamma   90.00
#
_symmetry.space_group_name_H-M   'P 1'
#
loop_
_entity.id
_entity.type
_entity.pdbx_description
1 polymer ?
#
loop_
_entity_poly.entity_id
_entity_poly.type
_entity_poly.pdbx_seq_one_letter_code
_entity_poly.pdbx_strand_id
1 'polypeptide(L)'
;MPRENKYLKLEELEAYAYTNGAELNFYPPTGVFTMRNRQDHEAWVWVINPYTQERVKRVRELDKSSWIFALQDALKRLKNAGEALPQVKSDEK
;
A
#
# COMPACT_ATOMS: atom_id res chain seq x y z
N MET A 1 5.73 -31.29 9.38
CA MET A 1 5.45 -30.74 8.04
C MET A 1 5.12 -29.27 8.20
N PRO A 2 5.92 -28.33 7.65
CA PRO A 2 5.52 -26.93 7.66
C PRO A 2 4.25 -26.81 6.81
N ARG A 3 3.16 -26.38 7.44
CA ARG A 3 1.93 -26.05 6.74
C ARG A 3 2.27 -24.84 5.88
N GLU A 4 2.42 -25.03 4.57
CA GLU A 4 2.53 -23.92 3.63
C GLU A 4 1.27 -23.07 3.79
N ASN A 5 1.40 -21.96 4.51
CA ASN A 5 0.31 -21.01 4.68
C ASN A 5 0.00 -20.46 3.29
N LYS A 6 -1.14 -20.89 2.71
CA LYS A 6 -1.67 -20.38 1.45
C LYS A 6 -1.86 -18.85 1.44
N TYR A 7 -1.86 -18.23 2.62
CA TYR A 7 -2.07 -16.81 2.81
C TYR A 7 -0.80 -16.14 3.32
N LEU A 8 -0.41 -15.03 2.69
CA LEU A 8 0.60 -14.13 3.24
C LEU A 8 0.14 -13.64 4.62
N LYS A 9 1.07 -13.58 5.58
CA LYS A 9 0.82 -12.88 6.84
C LYS A 9 0.92 -11.38 6.60
N LEU A 10 0.27 -10.60 7.46
CA LEU A 10 0.40 -9.14 7.45
C LEU A 10 1.88 -8.71 7.52
N GLU A 11 2.65 -9.37 8.40
CA GLU A 11 4.09 -9.14 8.57
C GLU A 11 4.89 -9.27 7.27
N GLU A 12 4.53 -10.20 6.38
CA GLU A 12 5.21 -10.37 5.10
C GLU A 12 4.86 -9.25 4.10
N LEU A 13 3.62 -8.75 4.16
CA LEU A 13 3.18 -7.62 3.34
C LEU A 13 3.85 -6.32 3.81
N GLU A 14 3.94 -6.14 5.13
CA GLU A 14 4.65 -5.02 5.75
C GLU A 14 6.13 -5.05 5.39
N ALA A 15 6.79 -6.22 5.49
CA ALA A 15 8.18 -6.39 5.09
C ALA A 15 8.39 -6.07 3.60
N TYR A 16 7.48 -6.51 2.72
CA TYR A 16 7.55 -6.19 1.29
C TYR A 16 7.44 -4.70 1.02
N ALA A 17 6.45 -4.03 1.62
CA ALA A 17 6.29 -2.58 1.50
C ALA A 17 7.55 -1.86 2.01
N TYR A 18 8.06 -2.29 3.18
CA TYR A 18 9.23 -1.71 3.84
C TYR A 18 10.50 -1.82 2.97
N THR A 19 10.76 -2.97 2.36
CA THR A 19 11.87 -3.14 1.42
C THR A 19 11.75 -2.23 0.18
N ASN A 20 10.53 -1.85 -0.20
CA ASN A 20 10.27 -0.95 -1.32
C ASN A 20 10.20 0.54 -0.91
N GLY A 21 10.56 0.88 0.34
CA GLY A 21 10.56 2.26 0.83
C GLY A 21 9.18 2.81 1.18
N ALA A 22 8.17 1.95 1.31
CA ALA A 22 6.83 2.31 1.74
C ALA A 22 6.47 1.59 3.04
N GLU A 23 5.41 2.03 3.69
CA GLU A 23 4.92 1.43 4.93
C GLU A 23 3.45 1.07 4.74
N LEU A 24 3.15 -0.22 4.90
CA LEU A 24 1.77 -0.72 4.87
C LEU A 24 1.16 -0.48 6.25
N ASN A 25 0.02 0.20 6.28
CA ASN A 25 -0.73 0.46 7.49
C ASN A 25 -2.17 -0.04 7.31
N PHE A 26 -2.75 -0.57 8.38
CA PHE A 26 -4.18 -0.84 8.41
C PHE A 26 -4.89 0.35 9.03
N TYR A 27 -5.85 0.96 8.32
CA TYR A 27 -6.59 2.10 8.82
C TYR A 27 -7.87 1.62 9.52
N PRO A 28 -7.92 1.58 10.88
CA PRO A 28 -9.03 1.01 11.61
C PRO A 28 -10.40 1.69 11.38
N PRO A 29 -10.51 3.02 11.15
CA PRO A 29 -11.82 3.67 10.98
C PRO A 29 -12.60 3.15 9.77
N THR A 30 -11.92 2.83 8.68
CA THR A 30 -12.55 2.31 7.45
C THR A 30 -12.26 0.83 7.23
N GLY A 31 -11.40 0.21 8.05
CA GLY A 31 -11.05 -1.19 7.98
C GLY A 31 -10.39 -1.59 6.66
N VAL A 32 -9.49 -0.76 6.14
CA VAL A 32 -8.81 -0.98 4.85
C VAL A 32 -7.31 -0.81 4.98
N PHE A 33 -6.56 -1.39 4.05
CA PHE A 33 -5.12 -1.22 3.95
C PHE A 33 -4.77 0.07 3.19
N THR A 34 -3.88 0.84 3.79
CA THR A 34 -3.25 2.02 3.21
C THR A 34 -1.75 1.80 3.13
N MET A 35 -1.12 2.48 2.19
CA MET A 35 0.32 2.42 2.02
C MET A 35 0.84 3.84 1.95
N ARG A 36 1.85 4.14 2.77
CA ARG A 36 2.41 5.48 2.94
C ARG A 36 3.86 5.48 2.52
N ASN A 37 4.36 6.60 1.99
CA ASN A 37 5.78 6.70 1.69
C ASN A 37 6.57 6.88 2.99
N ARG A 38 7.71 6.20 3.11
CA ARG A 38 8.55 6.33 4.30
C ARG A 38 9.24 7.70 4.36
N GLN A 39 9.60 8.25 3.21
CA GLN A 39 10.27 9.55 3.13
C GLN A 39 9.30 10.73 3.18
N ASP A 40 8.08 10.51 2.69
CA ASP A 40 7.05 11.53 2.59
C ASP A 40 5.78 11.04 3.30
N HIS A 41 5.57 11.54 4.52
CA HIS A 41 4.45 11.10 5.35
C HIS A 41 3.09 11.67 4.90
N GLU A 42 3.10 12.66 4.02
CA GLU A 42 1.89 13.25 3.44
C GLU A 42 1.38 12.42 2.25
N ALA A 43 2.28 11.81 1.49
CA ALA A 43 1.96 10.87 0.43
C ALA A 43 1.52 9.51 1.00
N TRP A 44 0.23 9.22 0.86
CA TRP A 44 -0.34 7.91 1.14
C TRP A 44 -1.38 7.55 0.08
N VAL A 45 -1.59 6.25 -0.10
CA VAL A 45 -2.54 5.69 -1.07
C VAL A 45 -3.30 4.52 -0.46
N TRP A 46 -4.51 4.30 -0.96
CA TRP A 46 -5.27 3.10 -0.64
C TRP A 46 -4.73 1.90 -1.42
N VAL A 47 -4.61 0.75 -0.76
CA VAL A 47 -4.35 -0.51 -1.45
C VAL A 47 -5.65 -0.96 -2.11
N ILE A 48 -5.62 -1.06 -3.43
CA ILE A 48 -6.77 -1.45 -4.25
C ILE A 48 -6.57 -2.86 -4.79
N ASN A 49 -7.62 -3.66 -4.73
CA ASN A 49 -7.68 -4.97 -5.34
C ASN A 49 -7.61 -4.82 -6.87
N PRO A 50 -6.61 -5.41 -7.55
CA PRO A 50 -6.47 -5.26 -8.99
C PRO A 50 -7.60 -5.90 -9.80
N TYR A 51 -8.33 -6.86 -9.21
CA TYR A 51 -9.42 -7.58 -9.89
C TYR A 51 -10.78 -6.90 -9.72
N THR A 52 -11.09 -6.43 -8.51
CA THR A 52 -12.39 -5.81 -8.21
C THR A 52 -12.35 -4.28 -8.21
N GLN A 53 -11.15 -3.68 -8.27
CA GLN A 53 -10.91 -2.25 -8.11
C GLN A 53 -11.44 -1.67 -6.78
N GLU A 54 -11.73 -2.54 -5.80
CA GLU A 54 -12.18 -2.14 -4.48
C GLU A 54 -11.03 -2.05 -3.48
N ARG A 55 -11.23 -1.29 -2.39
CA ARG A 55 -10.23 -1.17 -1.32
C ARG A 55 -10.10 -2.49 -0.58
N VAL A 56 -8.87 -2.96 -0.39
CA VAL A 56 -8.63 -4.22 0.31
C VAL A 56 -8.92 -4.04 1.79
N LYS A 57 -9.85 -4.85 2.34
CA LYS A 57 -10.26 -4.78 3.75
C LYS A 57 -9.59 -5.86 4.59
N ARG A 58 -9.25 -7.00 4.00
CA ARG A 58 -8.64 -8.14 4.72
C ARG A 58 -7.51 -8.78 3.92
N VAL A 59 -6.49 -9.23 4.66
CA VAL A 59 -5.39 -10.03 4.10
C VAL A 59 -5.88 -11.31 3.40
N ARG A 60 -6.97 -11.90 3.90
CA ARG A 60 -7.52 -13.16 3.34
C ARG A 60 -8.39 -12.99 2.10
N GLU A 61 -8.66 -11.75 1.65
CA GLU A 61 -9.43 -11.52 0.42
C GLU A 61 -8.60 -11.71 -0.86
N LEU A 62 -7.27 -11.74 -0.72
CA LEU A 62 -6.34 -11.83 -1.84
C LEU A 62 -5.33 -12.96 -1.61
N ASP A 63 -5.03 -13.71 -2.67
CA ASP A 63 -3.91 -14.63 -2.69
C ASP A 63 -2.56 -13.89 -2.70
N LYS A 64 -1.48 -14.62 -2.43
CA LYS A 64 -0.11 -14.09 -2.39
C LYS A 64 0.24 -13.25 -3.63
N SER A 65 -0.05 -13.77 -4.83
CA SER A 65 0.24 -13.07 -6.07
C SER A 65 -0.59 -11.78 -6.20
N SER A 66 -1.88 -11.86 -5.90
CA SER A 66 -2.82 -10.73 -5.97
C SER A 66 -2.43 -9.60 -5.03
N TRP A 67 -1.93 -9.94 -3.83
CA TRP A 67 -1.37 -8.97 -2.89
C TRP A 67 -0.13 -8.26 -3.46
N ILE A 68 0.80 -8.99 -4.07
CA ILE A 68 1.98 -8.36 -4.68
C ILE A 68 1.55 -7.42 -5.81
N PHE A 69 0.59 -7.79 -6.64
CA PHE A 69 0.04 -6.90 -7.66
C PHE A 69 -0.60 -5.65 -7.06
N ALA A 70 -1.41 -5.80 -6.01
CA ALA A 70 -2.05 -4.68 -5.31
C ALA A 70 -1.02 -3.72 -4.68
N LEU A 71 0.04 -4.25 -4.07
CA LEU A 71 1.12 -3.46 -3.48
C LEU A 71 1.96 -2.76 -4.55
N GLN A 72 2.26 -3.42 -5.67
CA GLN A 72 2.98 -2.81 -6.78
C GLN A 72 2.18 -1.67 -7.43
N ASP A 73 0.86 -1.85 -7.61
CA ASP A 73 -0.03 -0.79 -8.07
C ASP A 73 -0.05 0.39 -7.09
N ALA A 74 -0.23 0.09 -5.79
CA ALA A 74 -0.13 1.09 -4.74
C ALA A 74 1.22 1.82 -4.76
N LEU A 75 2.34 1.12 -4.97
CA LEU A 75 3.68 1.72 -5.03
C LEU A 75 3.81 2.66 -6.23
N LYS A 76 3.30 2.26 -7.39
CA LYS A 76 3.28 3.12 -8.58
C LYS A 76 2.44 4.37 -8.34
N ARG A 77 1.25 4.21 -7.75
CA ARG A 77 0.35 5.33 -7.43
C ARG A 77 0.93 6.23 -6.36
N LEU A 78 1.65 5.67 -5.38
CA LEU A 78 2.32 6.41 -4.33
C LEU A 78 3.47 7.25 -4.90
N LYS A 79 4.28 6.68 -5.80
CA LYS A 79 5.31 7.42 -6.54
C LYS A 79 4.69 8.55 -7.36
N ASN A 80 3.64 8.25 -8.12
CA ASN A 80 2.91 9.28 -8.87
C ASN A 80 2.26 10.33 -7.97
N ALA A 81 1.73 9.97 -6.80
CA ALA A 81 1.12 10.91 -5.86
C ALA A 81 2.16 11.82 -5.20
N GLY A 82 3.35 11.28 -4.87
CA GLY A 82 4.48 12.08 -4.43
C GLY A 82 5.01 13.02 -5.52
N GLU A 83 4.88 12.64 -6.80
CA GLU A 83 5.20 13.51 -7.95
C GLU A 83 4.07 14.50 -8.29
N ALA A 84 2.82 14.15 -7.98
CA ALA A 84 1.60 14.90 -8.31
C ALA A 84 1.14 15.83 -7.18
N LEU A 85 1.78 15.81 -6.02
CA LEU A 85 1.73 16.98 -5.14
C LEU A 85 2.51 18.08 -5.87
N PRO A 86 1.83 19.11 -6.41
CA PRO A 86 2.57 20.27 -6.84
C PRO A 86 3.37 20.72 -5.62
N GLN A 87 4.67 20.95 -5.83
CA GLN A 87 5.37 21.93 -5.01
C GLN A 87 4.39 23.10 -4.87
N VAL A 88 3.82 23.25 -3.68
CA VAL A 88 3.12 24.48 -3.33
C VAL A 88 4.22 25.50 -3.49
N LYS A 89 4.21 26.20 -4.63
CA LYS A 89 5.01 27.36 -4.86
C LYS A 89 4.71 28.25 -3.67
N SER A 90 5.65 28.33 -2.73
CA SER A 90 5.76 29.47 -1.84
C SER A 90 6.04 30.67 -2.75
N ASP A 91 4.97 31.20 -3.34
CA ASP A 91 4.93 32.58 -3.79
C ASP A 91 4.79 33.38 -2.50
N GLU A 92 5.93 33.70 -1.90
CA GLU A 92 5.99 34.78 -0.92
C GLU A 92 6.68 35.95 -1.61
N LYS A 93 5.91 37.02 -1.74
CA LYS A 93 6.13 38.23 -2.52
C LYS A 93 6.63 39.36 -1.62
#